data_AF-A0A068BGR0-F1
#
_entry.id   AF-A0A068BGR0-F1
#
_cell.length_a   1.000
_cell.length_b   1.000
_cell.length_c   1.000
_cell.angle_alpha   90.00
_cell.angle_beta   90.00
_cell.angle_gamma   90.00
#
_symmetry.space_group_name_H-M   'P 1'
#
loop_
_entity.id
_entity.type
_entity.pdbx_description
1 polymer ?
#
loop_
_entity_poly.entity_id
_entity_poly.type
_entity_poly.pdbx_seq_one_letter_code
_entity_poly.pdbx_strand_id
1 'polypeptide(L)' 'MVLSEEDKSNIRTTWSKISGDAAEYGAEALERMFLAYPTTKTYFPHFDVSHGSA' A
#
# COMPACT_ATOMS: atom_id res chain seq x y z
N MET A 1 -14.97 17.73 -7.72
CA MET A 1 -15.11 16.30 -8.12
C MET A 1 -15.12 15.47 -6.85
N VAL A 2 -16.15 14.67 -6.64
CA VAL A 2 -16.33 13.77 -5.48
C VAL A 2 -16.68 12.40 -6.04
N LEU A 3 -16.30 11.32 -5.34
CA LEU A 3 -16.62 9.96 -5.75
C LEU A 3 -18.12 9.79 -5.97
N SER A 4 -18.50 9.27 -7.14
CA SER A 4 -19.86 8.85 -7.43
C SER A 4 -20.25 7.62 -6.59
N GLU A 5 -21.53 7.27 -6.58
CA GLU A 5 -21.97 6.02 -5.93
C GLU A 5 -21.39 4.78 -6.62
N GLU A 6 -21.19 4.84 -7.94
CA GLU A 6 -20.51 3.78 -8.69
C GLU A 6 -19.06 3.62 -8.26
N ASP A 7 -18.30 4.72 -8.12
CA ASP A 7 -16.92 4.68 -7.63
C ASP A 7 -16.83 4.02 -6.26
N LYS A 8 -17.72 4.41 -5.34
CA LYS A 8 -17.78 3.84 -3.99
C LYS A 8 -18.10 2.34 -4.03
N SER A 9 -19.03 1.92 -4.89
CA SER A 9 -19.39 0.52 -5.08
C SER A 9 -18.18 -0.30 -5.58
N ASN A 10 -17.45 0.24 -6.56
CA ASN A 10 -16.28 -0.40 -7.14
C ASN A 10 -15.13 -0.55 -6.12
N ILE A 11 -14.87 0.48 -5.32
CA ILE A 11 -13.86 0.44 -4.23
C ILE A 11 -14.26 -0.63 -3.21
N ARG A 12 -15.51 -0.65 -2.74
CA ARG A 12 -15.98 -1.63 -1.74
C ARG A 12 -15.89 -3.06 -2.27
N THR A 13 -16.29 -3.29 -3.52
CA THR A 13 -16.26 -4.61 -4.16
C THR A 13 -14.83 -5.12 -4.34
N THR A 14 -13.89 -4.23 -4.65
CA THR A 14 -12.48 -4.61 -4.74
C THR A 14 -11.92 -4.89 -3.35
N TRP A 15 -12.18 -3.98 -2.39
CA TRP A 15 -11.66 -4.10 -1.04
C TRP A 15 -12.13 -5.38 -0.34
N SER A 16 -13.40 -5.78 -0.50
CA SER A 16 -13.92 -7.01 0.11
C SER A 16 -13.23 -8.29 -0.36
N LYS A 17 -12.56 -8.26 -1.53
CA LYS A 17 -11.79 -9.39 -2.04
C LYS A 17 -10.36 -9.43 -1.49
N ILE A 18 -9.76 -8.26 -1.25
CA ILE A 18 -8.34 -8.15 -0.91
C ILE A 18 -8.09 -7.90 0.59
N SER A 19 -9.14 -7.57 1.36
CA SER A 19 -8.98 -7.15 2.75
C SER A 19 -8.43 -8.24 3.68
N GLY A 20 -8.53 -9.52 3.31
CA GLY A 20 -7.93 -10.63 4.07
C GLY A 20 -6.40 -10.55 4.13
N ASP A 21 -5.78 -10.03 3.06
CA ASP A 21 -4.32 -9.96 2.89
C ASP A 21 -3.82 -8.50 2.87
N ALA A 22 -4.62 -7.57 3.41
CA ALA A 22 -4.33 -6.13 3.33
C ALA A 22 -2.97 -5.74 3.92
N ALA A 23 -2.50 -6.45 4.95
CA ALA A 23 -1.18 -6.22 5.54
C ALA A 23 -0.06 -6.65 4.58
N GLU A 24 -0.19 -7.80 3.92
CA GLU A 24 0.77 -8.32 2.95
C GLU A 24 0.85 -7.40 1.73
N TYR A 25 -0.29 -7.00 1.17
CA TYR A 25 -0.33 -6.04 0.05
C TYR A 25 0.19 -4.66 0.45
N GLY A 26 -0.03 -4.23 1.69
CA GLY A 26 0.53 -2.99 2.22
C GLY A 26 2.06 -3.02 2.31
N ALA A 27 2.63 -4.11 2.81
CA ALA A 27 4.07 -4.32 2.88
C ALA A 27 4.68 -4.36 1.46
N GLU A 28 4.07 -5.10 0.54
CA GLU A 28 4.51 -5.16 -0.86
C GLU A 28 4.49 -3.78 -1.53
N ALA A 29 3.45 -2.97 -1.28
CA ALA A 29 3.36 -1.62 -1.82
C ALA A 29 4.48 -0.70 -1.29
N LEU A 30 4.81 -0.78 0.01
CA LEU A 30 5.91 -0.03 0.61
C LEU A 30 7.27 -0.48 0.06
N GLU A 31 7.50 -1.78 -0.07
CA GLU A 31 8.72 -2.31 -0.66
C GLU A 31 8.91 -1.80 -2.10
N ARG A 32 7.87 -1.90 -2.94
CA ARG A 32 7.89 -1.37 -4.31
C ARG A 32 8.14 0.13 -4.32
N MET A 33 7.55 0.90 -3.41
CA MET A 33 7.79 2.33 -3.28
C MET A 33 9.26 2.63 -2.96
N PHE A 34 9.86 1.91 -2.02
CA PHE A 34 11.26 2.10 -1.64
C PHE A 34 12.24 1.74 -2.76
N LEU A 35 11.91 0.75 -3.60
CA LEU A 35 12.74 0.35 -4.74
C LEU A 35 12.57 1.31 -5.93
N ALA A 36 11.33 1.63 -6.31
CA ALA A 36 11.03 2.48 -7.46
C ALA A 36 11.28 3.97 -7.20
N TYR A 37 11.13 4.41 -5.93
CA TYR A 37 11.28 5.80 -5.51
C TYR A 37 12.18 5.91 -4.26
N PRO A 38 13.52 5.74 -4.40
CA PRO A 38 14.42 5.63 -3.25
C PRO A 38 14.42 6.84 -2.30
N THR A 39 14.07 8.03 -2.78
CA THR A 39 13.97 9.25 -1.95
C THR A 39 12.91 9.12 -0.85
N THR A 40 11.92 8.26 -1.02
CA THR A 40 10.88 8.00 0.01
C THR A 40 11.46 7.36 1.27
N LYS A 41 12.62 6.67 1.20
CA LYS A 41 13.31 6.11 2.36
C LYS A 41 13.75 7.18 3.38
N THR A 42 13.88 8.43 2.95
CA THR A 42 14.28 9.54 3.83
C THR A 42 13.26 9.82 4.95
N TYR A 43 12.01 9.40 4.78
CA TYR A 43 10.96 9.49 5.83
C TYR A 43 11.03 8.34 6.85
N PHE A 44 11.80 7.29 6.56
CA PHE A 44 11.91 6.07 7.38
C PHE A 44 13.34 5.81 7.87
N PRO A 45 14.08 6.81 8.42
CA PRO A 45 15.48 6.59 8.83
C PRO A 45 15.63 5.69 10.05
N HIS A 46 14.51 5.39 10.74
CA HIS A 46 14.45 4.60 11.97
C HIS A 46 13.89 3.19 11.75
N PHE A 47 13.62 2.81 10.50
CA PHE A 47 13.18 1.47 10.12
C PHE A 47 14.30 0.75 9.36
N ASP A 48 14.41 -0.56 9.58
CA ASP A 48 15.04 -1.43 8.59
C ASP A 48 14.08 -1.54 7.41
N VAL A 49 14.52 -1.13 6.22
CA VAL A 49 13.72 -1.14 4.98
C VAL A 49 14.26 -2.14 3.96
N SER A 50 15.01 -3.14 4.44
CA SER A 50 15.37 -4.31 3.64
C SER A 50 14.15 -5.22 3.41
N HIS A 51 14.22 -6.06 2.37
CA HIS A 51 13.15 -7.01 2.04
C HIS A 51 12.90 -7.96 3.23
N GLY A 52 11.64 -8.13 3.62
CA GLY A 52 11.25 -9.00 4.73
C GLY A 52 11.50 -8.39 6.13
N SER A 53 11.75 -7.09 6.22
CA SER A 53 11.73 -6.36 7.49
C SER A 53 10.33 -6.43 8.16
N ALA A 54 10.31 -6.30 9.50
CA ALA A 54 9.18 -6.61 10.37
C ALA A 54 8.10 -5.51 10.46
#